data_AF-A0A0L6WD12-F1
#
_entry.id   AF-A0A0L6WD12-F1
#
_cell.length_a   1.000
_cell.length_b   1.000
_cell.length_c   1.000
_cell.angle_alpha   90.00
_cell.angle_beta   90.00
_cell.angle_gamma   90.00
#
_symmetry.space_group_name_H-M   'P 1'
#
loop_
_entity.id
_entity.type
_entity.pdbx_description
1 polymer ?
#
loop_
_entity_poly.entity_id
_entity_poly.type
_entity_poly.pdbx_seq_one_letter_code
_entity_poly.pdbx_strand_id
1 'polypeptide(L)'
;MGANYLFSLEPTFTQGLVLGQLSVIVLLGFILKYIFLDSTHDPFETSSYQAHTNHDFTLRAQKSDIQEVETGSKCDGHESVEWFNILLRQATQIVDVYRSKLRDDLTGPEGNEIARKRIEDYANKIRPAGFLDHIRIHSIDLGVSAPKLHDAHVTSDASPKALTDIHFETTYTDTLSISLSTSYLFNYPMTSFARLPVSLTISLSQFKSLVTISPPPPDSPAPVLTFSISPNFTLDLTTTSLMGSRAKLANVPKLHELIQHQVRRILAARGTWQVVLPGLATLSAVQEQAKKSFHDV
;
A
#
# COMPACT_ATOMS: atom_id res chain seq x y z
N MET A 1 -45.92 23.74 71.50
CA MET A 1 -44.48 24.08 71.52
C MET A 1 -43.71 22.90 70.97
N GLY A 2 -42.98 23.07 69.87
CA GLY A 2 -42.14 22.03 69.27
C GLY A 2 -41.41 22.64 68.08
N ALA A 3 -40.11 22.86 68.23
CA ALA A 3 -39.29 23.78 67.45
C ALA A 3 -39.09 23.35 65.98
N ASN A 4 -39.10 24.33 65.08
CA ASN A 4 -38.60 24.21 63.71
C ASN A 4 -37.07 24.09 63.75
N TYR A 5 -36.52 22.92 63.41
CA TYR A 5 -35.09 22.77 63.12
C TYR A 5 -34.86 23.06 61.64
N LEU A 6 -34.57 24.32 61.33
CA LEU A 6 -33.95 24.71 60.07
C LEU A 6 -32.55 24.08 60.04
N PHE A 7 -32.31 23.16 59.11
CA PHE A 7 -30.99 22.62 58.81
C PHE A 7 -30.05 23.77 58.39
N SER A 8 -29.25 24.27 59.32
CA SER A 8 -28.04 25.02 59.00
C SER A 8 -26.95 24.01 58.65
N LEU A 9 -26.78 23.75 57.36
CA LEU A 9 -25.59 23.09 56.82
C LEU A 9 -24.64 24.20 56.37
N GLU A 10 -23.81 24.70 57.27
CA GLU A 10 -22.65 25.50 56.87
C GLU A 10 -21.61 24.54 56.29
N PRO A 11 -21.34 24.55 54.97
CA PRO A 11 -20.33 23.67 54.40
C PRO A 11 -18.96 24.15 54.89
N THR A 12 -18.39 23.41 55.83
CA THR A 12 -17.02 23.69 56.29
C THR A 12 -16.06 23.48 55.13
N PHE A 13 -15.07 24.38 55.00
CA PHE A 13 -14.08 24.42 53.91
C PHE A 13 -13.40 23.06 53.67
N THR A 14 -13.19 22.28 54.73
CA THR A 14 -12.64 20.92 54.69
C THR A 14 -13.56 19.92 53.97
N GLN A 15 -14.88 20.03 54.11
CA GLN A 15 -15.83 19.16 53.40
C GLN A 15 -15.86 19.46 51.90
N GLY A 16 -15.74 20.74 51.52
CA GLY A 16 -15.60 21.15 50.12
C GLY A 16 -14.29 20.68 49.48
N LEU A 17 -13.18 20.73 50.23
CA LEU A 17 -11.88 20.24 49.77
C LEU A 17 -11.88 18.72 49.55
N VAL A 18 -12.46 17.95 50.48
CA VAL A 18 -12.57 16.49 50.35
C VAL A 18 -13.46 16.10 49.16
N LEU A 19 -14.57 16.82 48.95
CA LEU A 19 -15.45 16.59 47.79
C LEU A 19 -14.76 16.93 46.46
N GLY A 20 -13.95 18.01 46.44
CA GLY A 20 -13.16 18.40 45.28
C GLY A 20 -12.05 17.39 44.94
N GLN A 21 -11.34 16.88 45.95
CA GLN A 21 -10.34 15.83 45.74
C GLN A 21 -10.97 14.54 45.23
N LEU A 22 -12.15 14.17 45.72
CA LEU A 22 -12.91 13.02 45.21
C LEU A 22 -13.34 13.20 43.75
N SER A 23 -13.75 14.41 43.34
CA SER A 23 -14.14 14.66 41.94
C SER A 23 -12.94 14.55 40.98
N VAL A 24 -11.76 15.01 41.41
CA VAL A 24 -10.52 14.89 40.62
C VAL A 24 -10.09 13.43 40.48
N ILE A 25 -10.23 12.62 41.53
CA ILE A 25 -9.91 11.18 41.47
C ILE A 25 -10.88 10.45 40.53
N VAL A 26 -12.17 10.78 40.56
CA VAL A 26 -13.17 10.22 39.64
C VAL A 26 -12.88 10.61 38.19
N LEU A 27 -12.53 11.88 37.94
CA LEU A 27 -12.13 12.35 36.61
C LEU A 27 -10.87 11.63 36.10
N LEU A 28 -9.85 11.47 36.96
CA LEU A 28 -8.63 10.75 36.63
C LEU A 28 -8.92 9.28 36.30
N GLY A 29 -9.82 8.64 37.06
CA GLY A 29 -10.29 7.28 36.79
C GLY A 29 -11.01 7.15 35.44
N PHE A 30 -11.83 8.14 35.06
CA PHE A 30 -12.49 8.17 33.75
C PHE A 30 -11.50 8.37 32.60
N ILE A 31 -10.51 9.24 32.75
CA ILE A 31 -9.45 9.47 31.76
C ILE A 31 -8.62 8.19 31.57
N LEU A 32 -8.22 7.55 32.68
CA LEU A 32 -7.52 6.27 32.62
C LEU A 32 -8.36 5.18 31.97
N LYS A 33 -9.67 5.09 32.27
CA LYS A 33 -10.58 4.16 31.62
C LYS A 33 -10.65 4.41 30.10
N TYR A 34 -10.80 5.67 29.68
CA TYR A 34 -10.94 6.01 28.26
C TYR A 34 -9.65 5.83 27.46
N ILE A 35 -8.48 6.02 28.09
CA ILE A 35 -7.18 5.84 27.42
C ILE A 35 -6.75 4.37 27.40
N PHE A 36 -7.03 3.59 28.45
CA PHE A 36 -6.56 2.19 28.54
C PHE A 36 -7.56 1.12 28.06
N LEU A 37 -8.88 1.38 28.05
CA LEU A 37 -9.89 0.38 27.65
C LEU A 37 -10.46 0.55 26.23
N ASP A 38 -10.13 1.62 25.51
CA ASP A 38 -10.55 1.83 24.11
C ASP A 38 -9.41 1.58 23.11
N SER A 39 -8.50 0.69 23.47
CA SER A 39 -7.49 0.14 22.57
C SER A 39 -7.75 -1.34 22.40
N THR A 40 -8.70 -1.71 21.53
CA THR A 40 -8.73 -2.98 20.77
C THR A 40 -10.05 -3.12 20.00
N HIS A 41 -10.00 -3.04 18.66
CA HIS A 41 -10.12 -4.20 17.75
C HIS A 41 -10.73 -3.79 16.39
N ASP A 42 -9.88 -3.61 15.38
CA ASP A 42 -10.19 -3.84 13.94
C ASP A 42 -10.46 -5.35 13.73
N PRO A 43 -11.22 -5.84 12.70
CA PRO A 43 -10.67 -5.84 11.32
C PRO A 43 -11.57 -6.07 10.06
N PHE A 44 -11.00 -5.71 8.89
CA PHE A 44 -11.21 -6.19 7.47
C PHE A 44 -12.44 -5.67 6.66
N GLU A 45 -12.50 -5.50 5.31
CA GLU A 45 -11.73 -5.88 4.09
C GLU A 45 -11.95 -4.94 2.85
N THR A 46 -10.99 -4.96 1.88
CA THR A 46 -10.94 -4.94 0.36
C THR A 46 -12.09 -4.46 -0.62
N SER A 47 -11.76 -3.83 -1.79
CA SER A 47 -11.92 -4.10 -3.29
C SER A 47 -13.27 -3.71 -3.98
N SER A 48 -13.45 -3.34 -5.26
CA SER A 48 -12.76 -3.46 -6.58
C SER A 48 -13.31 -2.45 -7.64
N TYR A 49 -12.71 -2.46 -8.83
CA TYR A 49 -12.78 -1.57 -10.02
C TYR A 49 -13.76 -2.00 -11.14
N GLN A 50 -14.11 -1.07 -12.06
CA GLN A 50 -14.23 -1.23 -13.55
C GLN A 50 -14.68 0.12 -14.19
N ALA A 51 -14.39 0.53 -15.45
CA ALA A 51 -13.37 0.28 -16.48
C ALA A 51 -13.70 1.20 -17.70
N HIS A 52 -12.70 1.46 -18.57
CA HIS A 52 -12.79 2.00 -19.97
C HIS A 52 -12.75 3.54 -20.15
N THR A 53 -12.05 4.19 -21.11
CA THR A 53 -11.22 3.79 -22.28
C THR A 53 -10.35 4.98 -22.74
N ASN A 54 -9.09 4.69 -23.08
CA ASN A 54 -8.15 5.34 -24.02
C ASN A 54 -8.52 6.71 -24.63
N HIS A 55 -7.62 7.71 -24.52
CA HIS A 55 -6.83 8.17 -25.68
C HIS A 55 -5.63 9.05 -25.27
N ASP A 56 -4.43 8.54 -25.55
CA ASP A 56 -3.23 9.21 -26.06
C ASP A 56 -2.96 10.69 -25.72
N PHE A 57 -1.92 10.93 -24.91
CA PHE A 57 -1.06 12.11 -25.07
C PHE A 57 0.41 11.72 -24.89
N THR A 58 1.01 11.26 -26.00
CA THR A 58 2.43 11.51 -26.25
C THR A 58 2.55 12.77 -27.08
N LEU A 59 3.67 13.46 -26.89
CA LEU A 59 4.08 14.71 -27.53
C LEU A 59 3.45 15.97 -26.91
N ARG A 60 4.23 16.67 -26.07
CA ARG A 60 5.02 17.82 -26.55
C ARG A 60 5.70 18.51 -25.37
N ALA A 61 6.87 18.00 -25.00
CA ALA A 61 7.91 18.90 -24.53
C ALA A 61 8.20 19.91 -25.65
N GLN A 62 8.16 21.21 -25.34
CA GLN A 62 9.10 22.25 -25.79
C GLN A 62 8.51 23.66 -25.60
N LYS A 63 8.86 24.28 -24.46
CA LYS A 63 9.50 25.60 -24.31
C LYS A 63 9.07 26.73 -25.27
N SER A 64 8.50 27.82 -24.73
CA SER A 64 9.14 29.17 -24.63
C SER A 64 8.15 30.34 -24.40
N ASP A 65 8.56 31.23 -23.48
CA ASP A 65 8.38 32.69 -23.39
C ASP A 65 7.01 33.41 -23.34
N ILE A 66 6.85 34.13 -22.21
CA ILE A 66 6.30 35.49 -21.95
C ILE A 66 5.25 36.06 -22.92
N GLN A 67 4.01 36.24 -22.44
CA GLN A 67 3.23 37.48 -22.60
C GLN A 67 2.02 37.50 -21.64
N GLU A 68 1.91 38.53 -20.79
CA GLU A 68 0.69 38.86 -20.03
C GLU A 68 -0.43 39.27 -21.00
N VAL A 69 -1.57 38.59 -20.94
CA VAL A 69 -2.90 39.14 -21.24
C VAL A 69 -3.91 38.45 -20.32
N GLU A 70 -4.64 39.26 -19.55
CA GLU A 70 -5.79 38.85 -18.74
C GLU A 70 -6.85 38.13 -19.58
N THR A 71 -7.19 36.88 -19.22
CA THR A 71 -8.58 36.36 -19.22
C THR A 71 -8.61 34.92 -18.70
N GLY A 72 -9.25 34.71 -17.54
CA GLY A 72 -9.80 33.43 -17.08
C GLY A 72 -8.87 32.21 -17.12
N SER A 73 -7.92 32.09 -16.18
CA SER A 73 -7.09 30.88 -16.07
C SER A 73 -7.52 30.05 -14.86
N LYS A 74 -7.96 28.82 -15.13
CA LYS A 74 -8.06 27.74 -14.15
C LYS A 74 -6.82 27.76 -13.26
N CYS A 75 -7.02 27.64 -11.95
CA CYS A 75 -5.94 27.34 -11.02
C CYS A 75 -5.43 25.92 -11.32
N ASP A 76 -4.55 25.76 -12.31
CA ASP A 76 -3.68 24.59 -12.44
C ASP A 76 -2.55 24.77 -11.41
N GLY A 77 -2.95 24.58 -10.14
CA GLY A 77 -2.02 24.59 -9.02
C GLY A 77 -1.36 23.23 -8.96
N HIS A 78 -0.16 23.10 -9.52
CA HIS A 78 0.75 22.03 -9.13
C HIS A 78 1.01 22.19 -7.62
N GLU A 79 0.36 21.38 -6.80
CA GLU A 79 0.50 21.49 -5.35
C GLU A 79 1.83 20.89 -4.92
N SER A 80 2.55 21.59 -4.04
CA SER A 80 3.84 21.12 -3.56
C SER A 80 3.64 19.93 -2.60
N VAL A 81 4.02 18.74 -3.07
CA VAL A 81 3.94 17.47 -2.29
C VAL A 81 5.08 17.35 -1.27
N GLU A 82 5.92 18.37 -1.13
CA GLU A 82 7.13 18.33 -0.28
C GLU A 82 6.81 18.10 1.20
N TRP A 83 5.73 18.67 1.72
CA TRP A 83 5.29 18.42 3.09
C TRP A 83 4.84 16.96 3.27
N PHE A 84 4.18 16.39 2.27
CA PHE A 84 3.78 14.98 2.28
C PHE A 84 4.99 14.07 2.09
N ASN A 85 6.01 14.47 1.34
CA ASN A 85 7.29 13.76 1.29
C ASN A 85 7.99 13.77 2.66
N ILE A 86 7.88 14.84 3.46
CA ILE A 86 8.38 14.87 4.84
C ILE A 86 7.58 13.91 5.73
N LEU A 87 6.26 13.86 5.58
CA LEU A 87 5.44 12.84 6.25
C LEU A 87 5.71 11.43 5.73
N LEU A 88 6.04 11.27 4.44
CA LEU A 88 6.44 10.00 3.87
C LEU A 88 7.85 9.60 4.27
N ARG A 89 8.70 10.52 4.74
CA ARG A 89 9.94 10.14 5.46
C ARG A 89 9.58 9.52 6.80
N GLN A 90 8.58 10.06 7.49
CA GLN A 90 7.98 9.38 8.65
C GLN A 90 7.29 8.05 8.23
N ALA A 91 6.73 7.97 7.03
CA ALA A 91 6.25 6.71 6.45
C ALA A 91 7.38 5.83 5.91
N THR A 92 8.59 6.34 5.68
CA THR A 92 9.77 5.55 5.35
C THR A 92 10.14 4.75 6.58
N GLN A 93 9.98 5.31 7.78
CA GLN A 93 10.00 4.51 9.00
C GLN A 93 8.92 3.41 8.99
N ILE A 94 7.74 3.64 8.40
CA ILE A 94 6.73 2.57 8.22
C ILE A 94 7.23 1.52 7.23
N VAL A 95 7.88 1.90 6.12
CA VAL A 95 8.50 0.96 5.18
C VAL A 95 9.63 0.17 5.87
N ASP A 96 10.44 0.82 6.70
CA ASP A 96 11.51 0.19 7.46
C ASP A 96 10.97 -0.70 8.58
N VAL A 97 9.87 -0.32 9.22
CA VAL A 97 9.13 -1.19 10.15
C VAL A 97 8.55 -2.38 9.40
N TYR A 98 7.99 -2.19 8.21
CA TYR A 98 7.51 -3.30 7.39
C TYR A 98 8.66 -4.26 7.03
N ARG A 99 9.81 -3.72 6.60
CA ARG A 99 11.04 -4.49 6.37
C ARG A 99 11.52 -5.20 7.63
N SER A 100 11.47 -4.53 8.79
CA SER A 100 11.80 -5.10 10.09
C SER A 100 10.86 -6.23 10.46
N LYS A 101 9.56 -6.06 10.28
CA LYS A 101 8.54 -7.08 10.52
C LYS A 101 8.70 -8.27 9.58
N LEU A 102 9.10 -8.06 8.32
CA LEU A 102 9.48 -9.16 7.42
C LEU A 102 10.67 -9.97 7.96
N ARG A 103 11.55 -9.35 8.74
CA ARG A 103 12.72 -9.95 9.41
C ARG A 103 12.44 -10.36 10.86
N ASP A 104 11.17 -10.31 11.31
CA ASP A 104 10.77 -10.53 12.72
C ASP A 104 11.51 -9.65 13.74
N ASP A 105 11.79 -8.40 13.36
CA ASP A 105 12.56 -7.42 14.15
C ASP A 105 13.99 -7.87 14.50
N LEU A 106 14.47 -8.95 13.85
CA LEU A 106 15.84 -9.42 13.97
C LEU A 106 16.74 -8.71 12.96
N THR A 107 17.89 -8.24 13.44
CA THR A 107 18.91 -7.60 12.61
C THR A 107 19.97 -8.62 12.22
N GLY A 108 20.50 -8.52 10.99
CA GLY A 108 21.61 -9.35 10.51
C GLY A 108 21.18 -10.52 9.61
N PRO A 109 22.01 -11.59 9.49
CA PRO A 109 21.77 -12.70 8.57
C PRO A 109 20.56 -13.57 8.98
N GLU A 110 20.26 -13.66 10.27
CA GLU A 110 19.12 -14.44 10.77
C GLU A 110 17.77 -13.82 10.36
N GLY A 111 17.64 -12.50 10.47
CA GLY A 111 16.45 -11.79 9.99
C GLY A 111 16.26 -11.91 8.47
N ASN A 112 17.36 -11.94 7.71
CA ASN A 112 17.31 -12.17 6.25
C ASN A 112 16.84 -13.58 5.90
N GLU A 113 17.20 -14.59 6.70
CA GLU A 113 16.76 -15.97 6.53
C GLU A 113 15.24 -16.12 6.77
N ILE A 114 14.69 -15.41 7.75
CA ILE A 114 13.24 -15.36 7.99
C ILE A 114 12.51 -14.68 6.81
N ALA A 115 13.01 -13.52 6.37
CA ALA A 115 12.46 -12.84 5.20
C ALA A 115 12.52 -13.74 3.96
N ARG A 116 13.63 -14.47 3.78
CA ARG A 116 13.83 -15.46 2.73
C ARG A 116 12.78 -16.56 2.76
N LYS A 117 12.53 -17.15 3.93
CA LYS A 117 11.51 -18.17 4.09
C LYS A 117 10.10 -17.65 3.80
N ARG A 118 9.73 -16.46 4.29
CA ARG A 118 8.41 -15.85 4.03
C ARG A 118 8.18 -15.56 2.55
N ILE A 119 9.19 -15.02 1.89
CA ILE A 119 9.11 -14.72 0.45
C ILE A 119 9.10 -16.04 -0.34
N GLU A 120 9.81 -17.08 0.11
CA GLU A 120 9.77 -18.41 -0.50
C GLU A 120 8.39 -19.06 -0.38
N ASP A 121 7.78 -19.01 0.80
CA ASP A 121 6.43 -19.51 1.06
C ASP A 121 5.41 -18.77 0.19
N TYR A 122 5.51 -17.44 0.11
CA TYR A 122 4.66 -16.62 -0.75
C TYR A 122 4.85 -16.93 -2.23
N ALA A 123 6.10 -17.01 -2.70
CA ALA A 123 6.44 -17.30 -4.09
C ALA A 123 5.89 -18.67 -4.53
N ASN A 124 5.98 -19.68 -3.67
CA ASN A 124 5.45 -21.02 -3.97
C ASN A 124 3.91 -21.07 -3.90
N LYS A 125 3.25 -20.20 -3.12
CA LYS A 125 1.79 -20.07 -3.10
C LYS A 125 1.24 -19.51 -4.42
N ILE A 126 1.93 -18.54 -5.03
CA ILE A 126 1.50 -17.89 -6.29
C ILE A 126 2.01 -18.60 -7.55
N ARG A 127 2.86 -19.62 -7.40
CA ARG A 127 3.54 -20.27 -8.52
C ARG A 127 2.56 -21.07 -9.38
N PRO A 128 2.66 -21.00 -10.72
CA PRO A 128 1.99 -21.94 -11.62
C PRO A 128 2.65 -23.33 -11.53
N ALA A 129 2.10 -24.20 -10.68
CA ALA A 129 2.63 -25.55 -10.42
C ALA A 129 2.75 -26.46 -11.66
N GLY A 130 2.04 -26.14 -12.75
CA GLY A 130 2.12 -26.89 -14.00
C GLY A 130 3.41 -26.64 -14.80
N PHE A 131 4.08 -25.51 -14.63
CA PHE A 131 5.24 -25.12 -15.46
C PHE A 131 6.53 -24.91 -14.66
N LEU A 132 6.42 -24.64 -13.36
CA LEU A 132 7.57 -24.35 -12.51
C LEU A 132 7.63 -25.33 -11.32
N ASP A 133 8.81 -25.88 -11.09
CA ASP A 133 9.17 -26.64 -9.91
C ASP A 133 9.40 -25.71 -8.70
N HIS A 134 9.69 -26.27 -7.52
CA HIS A 134 9.79 -25.53 -6.26
C HIS A 134 10.78 -24.39 -6.40
N ILE A 135 10.31 -23.17 -6.09
CA ILE A 135 11.14 -21.98 -6.16
C ILE A 135 11.92 -21.91 -4.85
N ARG A 136 13.25 -22.02 -4.93
CA ARG A 136 14.16 -21.83 -3.79
C ARG A 136 14.78 -20.45 -3.89
N ILE A 137 14.69 -19.68 -2.82
CA ILE A 137 15.31 -18.36 -2.77
C ILE A 137 16.69 -18.48 -2.13
N HIS A 138 17.72 -17.97 -2.79
CA HIS A 138 19.12 -18.00 -2.33
C HIS A 138 19.48 -16.73 -1.54
N SER A 139 19.16 -15.56 -2.08
CA SER A 139 19.44 -14.28 -1.44
C SER A 139 18.37 -13.27 -1.80
N ILE A 140 18.10 -12.36 -0.86
CA ILE A 140 17.19 -11.24 -1.02
C ILE A 140 17.87 -9.99 -0.50
N ASP A 141 17.78 -8.94 -1.30
CA ASP A 141 18.04 -7.57 -0.93
C ASP A 141 16.73 -6.80 -1.04
N LEU A 142 16.27 -6.23 0.08
CA LEU A 142 15.01 -5.48 0.19
C LEU A 142 15.18 -3.98 -0.11
N GLY A 143 16.41 -3.56 -0.42
CA GLY A 143 16.75 -2.16 -0.62
C GLY A 143 16.60 -1.32 0.66
N VAL A 144 16.90 -0.03 0.53
CA VAL A 144 16.91 0.93 1.66
C VAL A 144 16.10 2.19 1.38
N SER A 145 15.67 2.38 0.13
CA SER A 145 15.03 3.61 -0.29
C SER A 145 13.52 3.56 -0.03
N ALA A 146 12.88 4.71 -0.05
CA ALA A 146 11.43 4.84 -0.02
C ALA A 146 10.91 5.52 -1.29
N PRO A 147 9.65 5.25 -1.67
CA PRO A 147 9.02 5.93 -2.79
C PRO A 147 8.87 7.43 -2.47
N LYS A 148 9.13 8.26 -3.48
CA LYS A 148 8.91 9.71 -3.43
C LYS A 148 7.70 10.06 -4.26
N LEU A 149 6.94 11.05 -3.79
CA LEU A 149 5.82 11.58 -4.54
C LEU A 149 6.20 12.92 -5.16
N HIS A 150 5.70 13.14 -6.35
CA HIS A 150 5.92 14.32 -7.15
C HIS A 150 4.58 14.75 -7.73
N ASP A 151 4.47 16.05 -7.95
CA ASP A 151 3.46 16.63 -8.83
C ASP A 151 2.02 16.18 -8.54
N ALA A 152 1.47 16.63 -7.41
CA ALA A 152 0.07 16.37 -7.10
C ALA A 152 -0.81 17.31 -7.91
N HIS A 153 -1.76 16.73 -8.64
CA HIS A 153 -2.80 17.45 -9.34
C HIS A 153 -4.17 16.99 -8.83
N VAL A 154 -5.03 17.98 -8.66
CA VAL A 154 -6.41 17.79 -8.24
C VAL A 154 -7.28 17.91 -9.48
N THR A 155 -7.87 16.80 -9.90
CA THR A 155 -8.82 16.80 -11.01
C THR A 155 -10.23 16.87 -10.44
N SER A 156 -10.85 18.04 -10.61
CA SER A 156 -12.27 18.24 -10.33
C SER A 156 -13.03 18.13 -11.64
N ASP A 157 -13.83 17.08 -11.79
CA ASP A 157 -14.72 16.94 -12.94
C ASP A 157 -15.82 18.01 -12.88
N ALA A 158 -16.18 18.61 -14.01
CA ALA A 158 -17.14 19.71 -14.09
C ALA A 158 -18.62 19.31 -13.87
N SER A 159 -18.87 18.09 -13.37
CA SER A 159 -20.22 17.57 -13.14
C SER A 159 -20.69 17.86 -11.70
N PRO A 160 -21.99 18.11 -11.45
CA PRO A 160 -22.49 18.50 -10.12
C PRO A 160 -22.41 17.38 -9.05
N LYS A 161 -22.02 16.15 -9.43
CA LYS A 161 -21.73 15.01 -8.53
C LYS A 161 -20.26 14.57 -8.60
N ALA A 162 -19.39 15.33 -9.27
CA ALA A 162 -18.01 14.97 -9.48
C ALA A 162 -17.26 14.83 -8.17
N LEU A 163 -16.61 13.69 -8.01
CA LEU A 163 -15.62 13.48 -6.97
C LEU A 163 -14.32 14.17 -7.39
N THR A 164 -13.64 14.74 -6.40
CA THR A 164 -12.35 15.37 -6.60
C THR A 164 -11.28 14.30 -6.47
N ASP A 165 -10.78 13.82 -7.61
CA ASP A 165 -9.70 12.84 -7.63
C ASP A 165 -8.35 13.55 -7.50
N ILE A 166 -7.46 12.95 -6.72
CA ILE A 166 -6.10 13.46 -6.52
C ILE A 166 -5.15 12.48 -7.18
N HIS A 167 -4.33 12.99 -8.09
CA HIS A 167 -3.34 12.19 -8.80
C HIS A 167 -1.96 12.70 -8.43
N PHE A 168 -1.00 11.79 -8.24
CA PHE A 168 0.39 12.13 -7.99
C PHE A 168 1.32 11.12 -8.66
N GLU A 169 2.45 11.62 -9.13
CA GLU A 169 3.49 10.78 -9.69
C GLU A 169 4.34 10.18 -8.56
N THR A 170 4.45 8.86 -8.51
CA THR A 170 5.29 8.14 -7.57
C THR A 170 6.53 7.63 -8.28
N THR A 171 7.71 7.96 -7.75
CA THR A 171 8.99 7.39 -8.21
C THR A 171 9.69 6.67 -7.06
N TYR A 172 9.98 5.39 -7.28
CA TYR A 172 10.76 4.53 -6.40
C TYR A 172 12.03 4.08 -7.13
N THR A 173 13.18 4.50 -6.62
CA THR A 173 14.49 4.10 -7.13
C THR A 173 15.22 3.39 -6.01
N ASP A 174 15.53 2.11 -6.18
CA ASP A 174 16.19 1.30 -5.15
C ASP A 174 17.01 0.19 -5.81
N THR A 175 17.76 -0.55 -5.01
CA THR A 175 18.57 -1.69 -5.47
C THR A 175 17.97 -3.02 -5.02
N LEU A 176 16.63 -3.16 -5.15
CA LEU A 176 15.95 -4.39 -4.76
C LEU A 176 16.42 -5.55 -5.66
N SER A 177 16.92 -6.63 -5.07
CA SER A 177 17.36 -7.81 -5.84
C SER A 177 16.99 -9.12 -5.16
N ILE A 178 16.56 -10.10 -5.96
CA ILE A 178 16.15 -11.42 -5.48
C ILE A 178 16.83 -12.46 -6.36
N SER A 179 17.62 -13.34 -5.75
CA SER A 179 18.23 -14.49 -6.43
C SER A 179 17.49 -15.76 -6.04
N LEU A 180 16.97 -16.47 -7.04
CA LEU A 180 16.20 -17.70 -6.88
C LEU A 180 16.69 -18.80 -7.83
N SER A 181 16.46 -20.04 -7.46
CA SER A 181 16.58 -21.18 -8.36
C SER A 181 15.24 -21.90 -8.47
N THR A 182 14.90 -22.28 -9.68
CA THR A 182 13.70 -23.08 -9.98
C THR A 182 14.01 -24.00 -11.15
N SER A 183 13.18 -25.00 -11.38
CA SER A 183 13.26 -25.83 -12.58
C SER A 183 12.03 -25.62 -13.44
N TYR A 184 12.21 -25.29 -14.72
CA TYR A 184 11.11 -25.24 -15.66
C TYR A 184 10.72 -26.66 -16.08
N LEU A 185 9.44 -26.98 -16.00
CA LEU A 185 8.87 -28.28 -16.35
C LEU A 185 8.31 -28.22 -17.76
N PHE A 186 8.90 -29.00 -18.67
CA PHE A 186 8.39 -29.19 -20.02
C PHE A 186 7.36 -30.31 -20.03
N ASN A 187 6.14 -30.00 -20.47
CA ASN A 187 5.01 -30.95 -20.53
C ASN A 187 4.72 -31.49 -21.93
N TYR A 188 5.63 -31.31 -22.89
CA TYR A 188 5.50 -31.82 -24.24
C TYR A 188 6.73 -32.69 -24.59
N PRO A 189 6.56 -33.89 -25.16
CA PRO A 189 5.31 -34.52 -25.61
C PRO A 189 4.50 -35.25 -24.52
N MET A 190 5.04 -35.43 -23.30
CA MET A 190 4.35 -36.00 -22.14
C MET A 190 4.49 -35.07 -20.92
N THR A 191 3.61 -35.19 -19.92
CA THR A 191 3.68 -34.38 -18.68
C THR A 191 5.02 -34.57 -17.97
N SER A 192 5.66 -33.48 -17.55
CA SER A 192 6.96 -33.49 -16.88
C SER A 192 8.08 -34.22 -17.64
N PHE A 193 8.05 -34.20 -18.98
CA PHE A 193 9.03 -34.84 -19.86
C PHE A 193 10.48 -34.41 -19.58
N ALA A 194 10.70 -33.12 -19.34
CA ALA A 194 12.02 -32.59 -19.03
C ALA A 194 11.95 -31.52 -17.95
N ARG A 195 12.95 -31.51 -17.07
CA ARG A 195 13.16 -30.48 -16.07
C ARG A 195 14.42 -29.69 -16.43
N LEU A 196 14.30 -28.37 -16.41
CA LEU A 196 15.37 -27.49 -16.80
C LEU A 196 15.73 -26.57 -15.64
N PRO A 197 16.83 -26.84 -14.92
CA PRO A 197 17.23 -26.01 -13.80
C PRO A 197 17.67 -24.64 -14.31
N VAL A 198 17.13 -23.60 -13.69
CA VAL A 198 17.41 -22.21 -13.98
C VAL A 198 17.69 -21.48 -12.67
N SER A 199 18.84 -20.80 -12.60
CA SER A 199 19.13 -19.85 -11.54
C SER A 199 18.91 -18.45 -12.08
N LEU A 200 18.08 -17.67 -11.40
CA LEU A 200 17.69 -16.34 -11.82
C LEU A 200 18.02 -15.32 -10.74
N THR A 201 18.52 -14.17 -11.16
CA THR A 201 18.61 -12.97 -10.34
C THR A 201 17.76 -11.89 -10.98
N ILE A 202 16.75 -11.45 -10.25
CA ILE A 202 15.82 -10.39 -10.64
C ILE A 202 16.21 -9.16 -9.83
N SER A 203 16.44 -8.03 -10.49
CA SER A 203 16.64 -6.76 -9.81
C SER A 203 15.75 -5.66 -10.37
N LEU A 204 15.25 -4.82 -9.47
CA LEU A 204 14.40 -3.67 -9.75
C LEU A 204 15.22 -2.41 -9.47
N SER A 205 15.48 -1.62 -10.51
CA SER A 205 16.25 -0.37 -10.46
C SER A 205 15.33 0.84 -10.25
N GLN A 206 14.24 0.89 -11.02
CA GLN A 206 13.30 2.00 -11.01
C GLN A 206 11.88 1.52 -11.24
N PHE A 207 10.99 2.00 -10.38
CA PHE A 207 9.55 1.95 -10.54
C PHE A 207 9.03 3.38 -10.56
N LYS A 208 8.35 3.76 -11.63
CA LYS A 208 7.63 5.03 -11.71
C LYS A 208 6.20 4.78 -12.16
N SER A 209 5.25 5.36 -11.45
CA SER A 209 3.84 5.17 -11.71
C SER A 209 3.03 6.39 -11.31
N LEU A 210 1.90 6.60 -11.97
CA LEU A 210 0.89 7.55 -11.54
C LEU A 210 -0.05 6.86 -10.55
N VAL A 211 -0.23 7.43 -9.37
CA VAL A 211 -1.15 6.93 -8.36
C VAL A 211 -2.30 7.91 -8.22
N THR A 212 -3.52 7.37 -8.18
CA THR A 212 -4.75 8.13 -8.03
C THR A 212 -5.39 7.78 -6.70
N ILE A 213 -5.86 8.80 -5.99
CA ILE A 213 -6.70 8.68 -4.81
C ILE A 213 -8.06 9.21 -5.19
N SER A 214 -9.06 8.34 -5.19
CA SER A 214 -10.46 8.75 -5.38
C SER A 214 -11.20 8.70 -4.05
N PRO A 215 -11.92 9.79 -3.68
CA PRO A 215 -12.70 9.84 -2.47
C PRO A 215 -13.95 8.95 -2.58
N PRO A 216 -14.57 8.57 -1.44
CA PRO A 216 -15.79 7.78 -1.46
C PRO A 216 -16.97 8.54 -2.06
N PRO A 217 -17.83 7.89 -2.86
CA PRO A 217 -19.06 8.51 -3.35
C PRO A 217 -20.03 8.82 -2.20
N PRO A 218 -20.72 9.98 -2.21
CA PRO A 218 -21.56 10.43 -1.10
C PRO A 218 -22.80 9.55 -0.87
N ASP A 219 -23.21 8.77 -1.89
CA ASP A 219 -24.38 7.89 -1.85
C ASP A 219 -24.04 6.47 -1.33
N SER A 220 -22.77 6.17 -0.97
CA SER A 220 -22.36 4.84 -0.50
C SER A 220 -22.55 4.64 1.00
N PRO A 221 -23.13 3.50 1.46
CA PRO A 221 -23.33 3.20 2.88
C PRO A 221 -22.04 2.94 3.66
N ALA A 222 -20.93 2.71 2.97
CA ALA A 222 -19.60 2.57 3.55
C ALA A 222 -18.60 3.44 2.77
N PRO A 223 -18.03 4.49 3.41
CA PRO A 223 -17.07 5.37 2.77
C PRO A 223 -15.69 4.70 2.73
N VAL A 224 -15.28 4.32 1.51
CA VAL A 224 -13.98 3.71 1.22
C VAL A 224 -13.16 4.64 0.34
N LEU A 225 -11.94 4.95 0.78
CA LEU A 225 -10.93 5.66 0.01
C LEU A 225 -10.24 4.66 -0.93
N THR A 226 -10.29 4.90 -2.24
CA THR A 226 -9.64 4.01 -3.22
C THR A 226 -8.34 4.61 -3.68
N PHE A 227 -7.27 3.84 -3.57
CA PHE A 227 -5.98 4.14 -4.15
C PHE A 227 -5.76 3.21 -5.33
N SER A 228 -5.23 3.76 -6.41
CA SER A 228 -4.95 2.98 -7.60
C SER A 228 -3.67 3.39 -8.27
N ILE A 229 -2.88 2.38 -8.63
CA ILE A 229 -1.72 2.52 -9.49
C ILE A 229 -2.22 2.44 -10.93
N SER A 230 -1.89 3.44 -11.73
CA SER A 230 -2.17 3.43 -13.16
C SER A 230 -1.54 2.21 -13.83
N PRO A 231 -2.23 1.54 -14.77
CA PRO A 231 -1.67 0.40 -15.49
C PRO A 231 -0.48 0.80 -16.39
N ASN A 232 -0.35 2.09 -16.70
CA ASN A 232 0.75 2.66 -17.49
C ASN A 232 1.92 3.06 -16.60
N PHE A 233 2.56 2.07 -15.96
CA PHE A 233 3.74 2.30 -15.13
C PHE A 233 5.03 1.86 -15.83
N THR A 234 6.12 2.58 -15.53
CA THR A 234 7.47 2.19 -15.97
C THR A 234 8.12 1.35 -14.89
N LEU A 235 8.34 0.08 -15.20
CA LEU A 235 9.04 -0.88 -14.37
C LEU A 235 10.31 -1.32 -15.11
N ASP A 236 11.46 -0.87 -14.62
CA ASP A 236 12.76 -1.30 -15.11
C ASP A 236 13.25 -2.48 -14.26
N LEU A 237 13.22 -3.66 -14.88
CA LEU A 237 13.51 -4.93 -14.22
C LEU A 237 14.59 -5.62 -15.03
N THR A 238 15.76 -5.83 -14.43
CA THR A 238 16.83 -6.60 -15.05
C THR A 238 16.78 -8.01 -14.50
N THR A 239 16.60 -8.98 -15.38
CA THR A 239 16.70 -10.40 -15.05
C THR A 239 18.00 -10.92 -15.63
N THR A 240 18.73 -11.71 -14.87
CA THR A 240 19.88 -12.47 -15.37
C THR A 240 19.64 -13.94 -15.05
N SER A 241 19.85 -14.82 -16.02
CA SER A 241 19.71 -16.26 -15.82
C SER A 241 21.03 -16.97 -16.05
N LEU A 242 21.47 -17.75 -15.08
CA LEU A 242 22.59 -18.67 -15.23
C LEU A 242 22.05 -20.06 -15.58
N MET A 243 22.43 -20.53 -16.76
CA MET A 243 22.23 -21.90 -17.22
C MET A 243 23.58 -22.46 -17.66
N GLY A 244 23.80 -23.76 -17.46
CA GLY A 244 25.12 -24.39 -17.57
C GLY A 244 25.93 -24.04 -18.85
N SER A 245 27.25 -24.22 -18.76
CA SER A 245 28.29 -23.71 -19.68
C SER A 245 28.17 -24.03 -21.17
N ARG A 246 27.23 -24.89 -21.59
CA ARG A 246 27.06 -25.36 -22.98
C ARG A 246 25.67 -25.16 -23.57
N ALA A 247 24.68 -24.76 -22.77
CA ALA A 247 23.31 -24.65 -23.24
C ALA A 247 23.04 -23.24 -23.79
N LYS A 248 23.39 -22.99 -25.06
CA LYS A 248 22.99 -21.78 -25.79
C LYS A 248 21.50 -21.90 -26.14
N LEU A 249 20.63 -21.75 -25.14
CA LEU A 249 19.20 -21.84 -25.31
C LEU A 249 18.67 -20.57 -25.96
N ALA A 250 18.14 -20.70 -27.18
CA ALA A 250 17.50 -19.61 -27.91
C ALA A 250 16.33 -18.95 -27.16
N ASN A 251 15.76 -19.64 -26.16
CA ASN A 251 14.54 -19.22 -25.46
C ASN A 251 14.79 -18.51 -24.11
N VAL A 252 16.05 -18.27 -23.72
CA VAL A 252 16.36 -17.54 -22.49
C VAL A 252 15.74 -16.12 -22.50
N PRO A 253 15.85 -15.31 -23.57
CA PRO A 253 15.23 -13.99 -23.61
C PRO A 253 13.71 -14.02 -23.42
N LYS A 254 13.01 -15.03 -23.96
CA LYS A 254 11.55 -15.18 -23.79
C LYS A 254 11.15 -15.40 -22.33
N LEU A 255 12.01 -16.05 -21.54
CA LEU A 255 11.78 -16.25 -20.12
C LEU A 255 11.87 -14.91 -19.36
N HIS A 256 12.85 -14.08 -19.70
CA HIS A 256 13.00 -12.74 -19.12
C HIS A 256 11.76 -11.89 -19.38
N GLU A 257 11.29 -11.87 -20.64
CA GLU A 257 10.05 -11.20 -21.04
C GLU A 257 8.84 -11.76 -20.27
N LEU A 258 8.74 -13.09 -20.13
CA LEU A 258 7.63 -13.71 -19.40
C LEU A 258 7.61 -13.27 -17.94
N ILE A 259 8.76 -13.24 -17.27
CA ILE A 259 8.86 -12.76 -15.88
C ILE A 259 8.45 -11.29 -15.79
N GLN A 260 8.96 -10.44 -16.68
CA GLN A 260 8.61 -9.03 -16.70
C GLN A 260 7.10 -8.83 -16.92
N HIS A 261 6.50 -9.55 -17.85
CA HIS A 261 5.06 -9.55 -18.09
C HIS A 261 4.27 -10.09 -16.88
N GLN A 262 4.76 -11.13 -16.21
CA GLN A 262 4.14 -11.70 -15.03
C GLN A 262 4.11 -10.70 -13.88
N VAL A 263 5.25 -10.05 -13.59
CA VAL A 263 5.34 -9.01 -12.55
C VAL A 263 4.43 -7.84 -12.90
N ARG A 264 4.43 -7.40 -14.16
CA ARG A 264 3.52 -6.34 -14.61
C ARG A 264 2.05 -6.71 -14.42
N ARG A 265 1.68 -7.95 -14.78
CA ARG A 265 0.30 -8.45 -14.61
C ARG A 265 -0.11 -8.48 -13.14
N ILE A 266 0.76 -8.95 -12.25
CA ILE A 266 0.48 -9.01 -10.82
C ILE A 266 0.34 -7.61 -10.24
N LEU A 267 1.22 -6.67 -10.60
CA LEU A 267 1.15 -5.28 -10.15
C LEU A 267 -0.11 -4.57 -10.66
N ALA A 268 -0.48 -4.77 -11.93
CA ALA A 268 -1.72 -4.20 -12.47
C ALA A 268 -2.96 -4.79 -11.78
N ALA A 269 -2.97 -6.09 -11.48
CA ALA A 269 -4.09 -6.75 -10.81
C ALA A 269 -4.22 -6.37 -9.33
N ARG A 270 -3.10 -6.14 -8.63
CA ARG A 270 -3.07 -5.80 -7.20
C ARG A 270 -2.86 -4.30 -6.94
N GLY A 271 -2.80 -3.49 -7.99
CA GLY A 271 -2.49 -2.07 -7.92
C GLY A 271 -3.61 -1.21 -7.34
N THR A 272 -4.76 -1.81 -7.02
CA THR A 272 -5.93 -1.12 -6.48
C THR A 272 -6.16 -1.58 -5.06
N TRP A 273 -5.97 -0.69 -4.09
CA TRP A 273 -6.25 -0.97 -2.69
C TRP A 273 -7.27 0.02 -2.16
N GLN A 274 -8.10 -0.47 -1.25
CA GLN A 274 -9.21 0.25 -0.69
C GLN A 274 -9.03 0.34 0.81
N VAL A 275 -9.15 1.55 1.35
CA VAL A 275 -8.98 1.86 2.76
C VAL A 275 -10.28 2.41 3.29
N VAL A 276 -10.89 1.72 4.24
CA VAL A 276 -12.12 2.17 4.90
C VAL A 276 -11.78 3.35 5.81
N LEU A 277 -12.59 4.41 5.77
CA LEU A 277 -12.40 5.55 6.65
C LEU A 277 -12.84 5.20 8.08
N PRO A 278 -11.98 5.39 9.10
CA PRO A 278 -12.30 5.05 10.48
C PRO A 278 -13.43 5.95 11.01
N GLY A 279 -14.43 5.35 11.68
CA GLY A 279 -15.48 6.05 12.42
C GLY A 279 -16.73 6.48 11.65
N LEU A 280 -16.83 6.22 10.34
CA LEU A 280 -17.99 6.65 9.50
C LEU A 280 -18.82 5.50 8.91
N ALA A 281 -18.44 4.24 9.13
CA ALA A 281 -19.15 3.08 8.62
C ALA A 281 -19.79 2.27 9.76
N THR A 282 -21.03 1.83 9.58
CA THR A 282 -21.63 0.84 10.49
C THR A 282 -20.97 -0.51 10.20
N LEU A 283 -20.45 -1.19 11.24
CA LEU A 283 -19.64 -2.41 11.14
C LEU A 283 -20.24 -3.52 10.24
N SER A 284 -21.58 -3.55 10.10
CA SER A 284 -22.30 -4.49 9.24
C SER A 284 -22.13 -4.20 7.74
N ALA A 285 -22.07 -2.93 7.33
CA ALA A 285 -21.88 -2.54 5.94
C ALA A 285 -20.42 -2.79 5.48
N VAL A 286 -19.46 -2.60 6.39
CA VAL A 286 -18.03 -2.88 6.14
C VAL A 286 -17.82 -4.36 5.89
N GLN A 287 -18.33 -5.25 6.77
CA GLN A 287 -18.20 -6.70 6.60
C GLN A 287 -18.87 -7.26 5.34
N GLU A 288 -19.96 -6.67 4.88
CA GLU A 288 -20.67 -7.15 3.70
C GLU A 288 -19.97 -6.77 2.39
N GLN A 289 -19.35 -5.59 2.35
CA GLN A 289 -18.57 -5.11 1.21
C GLN A 289 -17.22 -5.82 1.11
N ALA A 290 -16.60 -6.01 2.27
CA ALA A 290 -15.38 -6.77 2.50
C ALA A 290 -15.45 -8.23 2.00
N LYS A 291 -16.60 -8.89 2.18
CA LYS A 291 -16.80 -10.29 1.79
C LYS A 291 -17.05 -10.44 0.28
N LYS A 292 -17.54 -9.39 -0.40
CA LYS A 292 -17.77 -9.37 -1.85
C LYS A 292 -16.46 -9.24 -2.63
N SER A 293 -15.60 -8.34 -2.19
CA SER A 293 -14.29 -8.06 -2.78
C SER A 293 -13.29 -9.22 -2.73
N PHE A 294 -13.42 -10.13 -1.77
CA PHE A 294 -12.60 -11.34 -1.64
C PHE A 294 -13.06 -12.52 -2.50
N HIS A 295 -14.28 -12.47 -3.08
CA HIS A 295 -14.82 -13.55 -3.93
C HIS A 295 -14.52 -13.36 -5.43
N ASP A 296 -14.05 -12.18 -5.84
CA ASP A 296 -13.76 -11.80 -7.23
C ASP A 296 -12.25 -11.83 -7.60
N VAL A 297 -11.39 -12.45 -6.77
CA VAL A 297 -9.95 -12.69 -7.06
C VAL A 297 -9.66 -14.18 -7.07
#